data_AF-A0A1U7SMM8-F1
#
_entry.id   AF-A0A1U7SMM8-F1
#
_cell.length_a   1.000
_cell.length_b   1.000
_cell.length_c   1.000
_cell.angle_alpha   90.00
_cell.angle_beta   90.00
_cell.angle_gamma   90.00
#
_symmetry.space_group_name_H-M   'P 1'
#
loop_
_entity.id
_entity.type
_entity.pdbx_description
1 polymer ?
#
loop_
_entity_poly.entity_id
_entity_poly.type
_entity_poly.pdbx_seq_one_letter_code
_entity_poly.pdbx_strand_id
1 'polypeptide(L)'
;MGLWGSQQPRHHVGESQPPGPEPGRTGPDPDPALLRPPGSAPRGHLPPVNTHCHADHVTGSGLLRRLLPPCRSVIARDSGAAADLLLRHGDTLHLGDLTLEARATPGHTPGCLTFVLDDRSMAFTGDALLVRGCGRTDFQQGCAATLYRSVHEQIFTLPEDCLLYPAHDYNGGGSWLSLGGP
;
A
#
# COMPACT_ATOMS: atom_id res chain seq x y z
N MET A 1 10.11 60.52 -10.24
CA MET A 1 8.76 61.07 -10.50
C MET A 1 8.14 60.28 -11.63
N GLY A 2 6.96 59.72 -11.39
CA GLY A 2 6.27 58.79 -12.29
C GLY A 2 5.37 57.87 -11.46
N LEU A 3 4.22 58.40 -11.06
CA LEU A 3 3.16 57.76 -10.26
C LEU A 3 2.13 57.06 -11.16
N TRP A 4 1.28 56.25 -10.52
CA TRP A 4 0.09 55.51 -11.00
C TRP A 4 0.37 54.16 -11.67
N GLY A 5 -0.01 53.00 -11.14
CA GLY A 5 -1.02 52.70 -10.12
C GLY A 5 -2.32 52.24 -10.75
N SER A 6 -2.39 50.97 -11.18
CA SER A 6 -3.66 50.28 -11.45
C SER A 6 -3.66 48.97 -10.69
N GLN A 7 -4.20 49.00 -9.47
CA GLN A 7 -4.54 47.82 -8.71
C GLN A 7 -5.67 47.10 -9.46
N GLN A 8 -5.39 45.92 -10.02
CA GLN A 8 -6.45 44.98 -10.36
C GLN A 8 -6.98 44.35 -9.07
N PRO A 9 -8.31 44.16 -8.94
CA PRO A 9 -8.87 43.51 -7.77
C PRO A 9 -8.36 42.06 -7.73
N ARG A 10 -7.69 41.70 -6.63
CA ARG A 10 -7.42 40.29 -6.31
C ARG A 10 -8.76 39.64 -6.06
N HIS A 11 -9.23 38.82 -7.00
CA HIS A 11 -10.27 37.86 -6.70
C HIS A 11 -9.70 36.89 -5.66
N HIS A 12 -10.11 37.04 -4.41
CA HIS A 12 -10.01 35.98 -3.42
C HIS A 12 -10.93 34.85 -3.89
N VAL A 13 -10.38 33.94 -4.69
CA VAL A 13 -10.91 32.59 -4.78
C VAL A 13 -10.61 32.01 -3.40
N GLY A 14 -11.63 31.91 -2.55
CA GLY A 14 -11.52 31.18 -1.31
C GLY A 14 -11.08 29.76 -1.65
N GLU A 15 -9.89 29.37 -1.22
CA GLU A 15 -9.51 27.96 -1.21
C GLU A 15 -10.48 27.25 -0.28
N SER A 16 -11.55 26.68 -0.85
CA SER A 16 -12.34 25.70 -0.15
C SER A 16 -11.43 24.49 0.05
N GLN A 17 -10.88 24.41 1.26
CA GLN A 17 -10.21 23.23 1.77
C GLN A 17 -11.10 22.02 1.44
N PRO A 18 -10.61 20.96 0.77
CA PRO A 18 -11.40 19.76 0.59
C PRO A 18 -11.82 19.26 1.98
N PRO A 19 -13.06 18.79 2.15
CA PRO A 19 -13.51 18.30 3.44
C PRO A 19 -12.53 17.24 3.92
N GLY A 20 -12.02 17.42 5.15
CA GLY A 20 -11.21 16.41 5.81
C GLY A 20 -11.98 15.08 5.87
N PRO A 21 -11.29 13.93 5.98
CA PRO A 21 -11.96 12.65 6.09
C PRO A 21 -12.98 12.70 7.22
N GLU A 22 -14.23 12.34 6.91
CA GLU A 22 -15.28 12.35 7.93
C GLU A 22 -14.90 11.42 9.10
N PRO A 23 -14.91 11.92 10.34
CA PRO A 23 -14.64 11.09 11.50
C PRO A 23 -15.83 10.13 11.69
N GLY A 24 -15.66 8.86 11.34
CA GLY A 24 -16.67 7.84 11.66
C GLY A 24 -16.92 6.74 10.63
N ARG A 25 -16.25 6.71 9.47
CA ARG A 25 -16.29 5.53 8.59
C ARG A 25 -15.32 4.46 9.09
N THR A 26 -15.67 3.85 10.23
CA THR A 26 -15.15 2.53 10.57
C THR A 26 -15.73 1.55 9.55
N GLY A 27 -14.97 1.23 8.50
CA GLY A 27 -15.22 0.01 7.75
C GLY A 27 -15.33 -1.18 8.72
N PRO A 28 -16.08 -2.24 8.37
CA PRO A 28 -16.22 -3.40 9.25
C PRO A 28 -14.84 -3.87 9.71
N ASP A 29 -14.75 -4.30 10.98
CA ASP A 29 -13.55 -4.98 11.46
C ASP A 29 -13.15 -6.07 10.45
N PRO A 30 -11.84 -6.32 10.27
CA PRO A 30 -11.39 -7.33 9.31
C PRO A 30 -12.14 -8.63 9.59
N ASP A 31 -12.67 -9.25 8.52
CA ASP A 31 -13.39 -10.51 8.69
C ASP A 31 -12.44 -11.52 9.34
N PRO A 32 -12.82 -12.09 10.51
CA PRO A 32 -11.98 -13.04 11.22
C PRO A 32 -11.64 -14.27 10.37
N ALA A 33 -12.37 -14.58 9.29
CA ALA A 33 -12.13 -15.76 8.47
C ALA A 33 -10.78 -15.77 7.71
N LEU A 34 -10.25 -14.60 7.32
CA LEU A 34 -8.96 -14.50 6.61
C LEU A 34 -7.77 -14.16 7.52
N LEU A 35 -8.05 -13.90 8.81
CA LEU A 35 -7.10 -13.79 9.92
C LEU A 35 -6.99 -15.09 10.73
N ARG A 36 -7.67 -16.16 10.32
CA ARG A 36 -7.74 -17.43 11.04
C ARG A 36 -6.64 -18.40 10.61
N PRO A 37 -6.10 -19.21 11.54
CA PRO A 37 -4.96 -20.09 11.31
C PRO A 37 -5.17 -21.08 10.13
N PRO A 38 -4.06 -21.64 9.60
CA PRO A 38 -4.06 -22.55 8.45
C PRO A 38 -5.10 -23.68 8.59
N GLY A 39 -5.82 -23.99 7.50
CA GLY A 39 -6.81 -25.06 7.46
C GLY A 39 -8.28 -24.63 7.57
N SER A 40 -8.57 -23.33 7.73
CA SER A 40 -9.94 -22.78 7.71
C SER A 40 -10.24 -21.78 6.60
N ALA A 41 -9.23 -21.43 5.79
CA ALA A 41 -9.41 -20.61 4.61
C ALA A 41 -10.30 -21.36 3.59
N PRO A 42 -11.35 -20.74 3.04
CA PRO A 42 -12.23 -21.40 2.09
C PRO A 42 -11.42 -21.87 0.88
N ARG A 43 -11.63 -23.12 0.45
CA ARG A 43 -11.17 -23.59 -0.87
C ARG A 43 -11.88 -22.73 -1.93
N GLY A 44 -11.16 -21.76 -2.48
CA GLY A 44 -11.70 -20.75 -3.38
C GLY A 44 -10.60 -19.91 -4.02
N HIS A 45 -10.99 -18.89 -4.78
CA HIS A 45 -10.04 -17.97 -5.41
C HIS A 45 -9.34 -17.10 -4.37
N LEU A 46 -8.02 -16.93 -4.52
CA LEU A 46 -7.24 -16.03 -3.67
C LEU A 46 -7.76 -14.59 -3.82
N PRO A 47 -7.87 -13.83 -2.72
CA PRO A 47 -8.31 -12.44 -2.78
C PRO A 47 -7.31 -11.56 -3.53
N PRO A 48 -7.76 -10.61 -4.37
CA PRO A 48 -6.89 -9.57 -4.91
C PRO A 48 -6.51 -8.60 -3.79
N VAL A 49 -5.21 -8.46 -3.57
CA VAL A 49 -4.60 -7.61 -2.54
C VAL A 49 -3.85 -6.47 -3.22
N ASN A 50 -4.06 -5.24 -2.76
CA ASN A 50 -3.27 -4.09 -3.19
C ASN A 50 -2.31 -3.69 -2.07
N THR A 51 -1.05 -3.41 -2.41
CA THR A 51 -0.05 -2.91 -1.45
C THR A 51 -0.32 -1.47 -1.03
N HIS A 52 -0.93 -0.68 -1.90
CA HIS A 52 -1.33 0.70 -1.66
C HIS A 52 -2.41 1.15 -2.66
N CYS A 53 -2.90 2.38 -2.52
CA CYS A 53 -3.76 2.99 -3.53
C CYS A 53 -2.88 3.49 -4.69
N HIS A 54 -2.93 2.80 -5.83
CA HIS A 54 -2.10 3.11 -6.99
C HIS A 54 -2.53 4.42 -7.68
N ALA A 55 -1.57 5.18 -8.21
CA ALA A 55 -1.81 6.43 -8.95
C ALA A 55 -1.57 6.29 -10.46
N ASP A 56 -1.02 5.17 -10.89
CA ASP A 56 -0.55 4.90 -12.24
C ASP A 56 -1.46 3.93 -13.01
N HIS A 57 -2.33 3.18 -12.30
CA HIS A 57 -3.31 2.29 -12.91
C HIS A 57 -4.58 2.13 -12.06
N VAL A 58 -5.65 1.65 -12.70
CA VAL A 58 -6.89 1.28 -12.01
C VAL A 58 -6.79 -0.18 -11.53
N THR A 59 -7.03 -0.41 -10.24
CA THR A 59 -6.99 -1.76 -9.66
C THR A 59 -8.03 -2.70 -10.30
N GLY A 60 -7.64 -3.94 -10.54
CA GLY A 60 -8.53 -5.01 -11.02
C GLY A 60 -9.40 -5.64 -9.92
N SER A 61 -9.20 -5.28 -8.65
CA SER A 61 -9.84 -5.94 -7.50
C SER A 61 -11.36 -5.91 -7.56
N GLY A 62 -11.95 -4.79 -8.00
CA GLY A 62 -13.39 -4.63 -8.17
C GLY A 62 -13.97 -5.50 -9.30
N LEU A 63 -13.21 -5.71 -10.38
CA LEU A 63 -13.60 -6.60 -11.47
C LEU A 63 -13.52 -8.07 -11.05
N LEU A 64 -12.41 -8.48 -10.42
CA LEU A 64 -12.22 -9.84 -9.92
C LEU A 64 -13.28 -10.24 -8.90
N ARG A 65 -13.64 -9.33 -7.99
CA ARG A 65 -14.76 -9.51 -7.04
C ARG A 65 -16.08 -9.83 -7.74
N ARG A 66 -16.34 -9.20 -8.90
CA ARG A 66 -17.58 -9.45 -9.68
C ARG A 66 -17.52 -10.74 -10.48
N LEU A 67 -16.36 -11.07 -11.05
CA LEU A 67 -16.19 -12.22 -11.94
C LEU A 67 -16.01 -13.54 -11.20
N LEU A 68 -15.46 -13.52 -9.98
CA LEU A 68 -15.08 -14.71 -9.23
C LEU A 68 -15.72 -14.79 -7.82
N PRO A 69 -17.05 -14.69 -7.64
CA PRO A 69 -17.65 -14.86 -6.30
C PRO A 69 -17.26 -16.22 -5.67
N PRO A 70 -16.91 -16.28 -4.37
CA PRO A 70 -17.05 -15.25 -3.33
C PRO A 70 -15.78 -14.38 -3.10
N CYS A 71 -15.00 -14.07 -4.14
CA CYS A 71 -13.77 -13.28 -4.04
C CYS A 71 -13.95 -11.92 -3.35
N ARG A 72 -12.97 -11.54 -2.52
CA ARG A 72 -12.99 -10.33 -1.68
C ARG A 72 -11.74 -9.48 -1.90
N SER A 73 -11.94 -8.19 -2.07
CA SER A 73 -10.86 -7.21 -2.23
C SER A 73 -10.20 -6.86 -0.89
N VAL A 74 -8.88 -6.67 -0.89
CA VAL A 74 -8.07 -6.38 0.31
C VAL A 74 -7.16 -5.17 0.06
N ILE A 75 -7.11 -4.26 1.03
CA ILE A 75 -6.17 -3.12 1.05
C ILE A 75 -5.89 -2.67 2.49
N ALA A 76 -4.90 -1.81 2.70
CA ALA A 76 -4.65 -1.19 4.00
C ALA A 76 -5.82 -0.30 4.46
N ARG A 77 -6.16 -0.36 5.74
CA ARG A 77 -7.12 0.57 6.35
C ARG A 77 -6.69 2.03 6.19
N ASP A 78 -5.40 2.30 6.37
CA ASP A 78 -4.83 3.65 6.34
C ASP A 78 -4.71 4.21 4.92
N SER A 79 -5.04 3.43 3.89
CA SER A 79 -5.15 3.93 2.51
C SER A 79 -6.37 4.82 2.29
N GLY A 80 -7.40 4.72 3.14
CA GLY A 80 -8.69 5.39 2.96
C GLY A 80 -9.52 4.87 1.77
N ALA A 81 -9.06 3.85 1.05
CA ALA A 81 -9.78 3.26 -0.07
C ALA A 81 -10.84 2.27 0.41
N ALA A 82 -11.85 2.02 -0.44
CA ALA A 82 -12.87 1.02 -0.18
C ALA A 82 -12.40 -0.38 -0.59
N ALA A 83 -12.58 -1.37 0.29
CA ALA A 83 -12.35 -2.79 0.01
C ALA A 83 -13.26 -3.64 0.93
N ASP A 84 -13.39 -4.94 0.62
CA ASP A 84 -14.16 -5.87 1.45
C ASP A 84 -13.41 -6.23 2.75
N LEU A 85 -12.09 -6.07 2.77
CA LEU A 85 -11.20 -6.29 3.90
C LEU A 85 -10.14 -5.19 4.02
N LEU A 86 -9.92 -4.74 5.24
CA LEU A 86 -8.98 -3.69 5.58
C LEU A 86 -7.91 -4.23 6.53
N LEU A 87 -6.64 -4.20 6.10
CA LEU A 87 -5.51 -4.67 6.89
C LEU A 87 -4.80 -3.53 7.62
N ARG A 88 -4.16 -3.87 8.74
CA ARG A 88 -3.26 -3.02 9.54
C ARG A 88 -1.91 -3.72 9.70
N HIS A 89 -0.94 -2.99 10.26
CA HIS A 89 0.32 -3.55 10.68
C HIS A 89 0.11 -4.76 11.61
N GLY A 90 0.81 -5.86 11.35
CA GLY A 90 0.76 -7.10 12.13
C GLY A 90 -0.40 -8.03 11.79
N ASP A 91 -1.36 -7.59 10.97
CA ASP A 91 -2.41 -8.50 10.48
C ASP A 91 -1.79 -9.58 9.59
N THR A 92 -2.39 -10.77 9.63
CA THR A 92 -1.92 -11.93 8.89
C THR A 92 -2.98 -12.36 7.88
N LEU A 93 -2.60 -12.45 6.60
CA LEU A 93 -3.48 -12.89 5.53
C LEU A 93 -3.13 -14.33 5.12
N HIS A 94 -4.10 -15.22 5.22
CA HIS A 94 -3.93 -16.61 4.81
C HIS A 94 -4.44 -16.84 3.37
N LEU A 95 -3.53 -17.32 2.51
CA LEU A 95 -3.74 -17.56 1.08
C LEU A 95 -3.50 -19.05 0.76
N GLY A 96 -4.51 -19.88 1.02
CA GLY A 96 -4.34 -21.33 0.94
C GLY A 96 -3.36 -21.80 2.03
N ASP A 97 -2.24 -22.39 1.61
CA ASP A 97 -1.16 -22.82 2.51
C ASP A 97 -0.12 -21.71 2.79
N LEU A 98 -0.19 -20.58 2.06
CA LEU A 98 0.69 -19.45 2.27
C LEU A 98 0.13 -18.52 3.34
N THR A 99 1.02 -17.92 4.12
CA THR A 99 0.67 -16.92 5.13
C THR A 99 1.49 -15.67 4.89
N LEU A 100 0.83 -14.51 4.84
CA LEU A 100 1.46 -13.20 4.64
C LEU A 100 1.26 -12.31 5.87
N GLU A 101 2.36 -11.86 6.48
CA GLU A 101 2.37 -10.80 7.48
C GLU A 101 2.27 -9.43 6.79
N ALA A 102 1.32 -8.59 7.17
CA ALA A 102 1.20 -7.22 6.69
C ALA A 102 2.04 -6.27 7.55
N ARG A 103 3.09 -5.68 6.97
CA ARG A 103 3.90 -4.64 7.62
C ARG A 103 3.57 -3.27 7.06
N ALA A 104 3.08 -2.38 7.91
CA ALA A 104 2.94 -0.97 7.56
C ALA A 104 4.28 -0.36 7.14
N THR A 105 4.35 0.08 5.88
CA THR A 105 5.52 0.73 5.28
C THR A 105 5.13 2.07 4.64
N PRO A 106 4.46 2.98 5.39
CA PRO A 106 4.01 4.25 4.85
C PRO A 106 5.19 5.12 4.39
N GLY A 107 4.91 6.01 3.45
CA GLY A 107 5.89 6.99 3.00
C GLY A 107 5.72 7.35 1.54
N HIS A 108 5.57 6.34 0.66
CA HIS A 108 5.07 6.58 -0.70
C HIS A 108 3.61 7.06 -0.64
N THR A 109 2.77 6.36 0.12
CA THR A 109 1.46 6.82 0.61
C THR A 109 1.29 6.46 2.10
N PRO A 110 0.33 7.03 2.83
CA PRO A 110 0.00 6.62 4.20
C PRO A 110 -0.47 5.16 4.32
N GLY A 111 -1.04 4.61 3.25
CA GLY A 111 -1.62 3.27 3.22
C GLY A 111 -0.73 2.18 2.63
N CYS A 112 0.58 2.41 2.50
CA CYS A 112 1.50 1.40 1.98
C CYS A 112 1.70 0.25 2.98
N LEU A 113 1.54 -0.98 2.49
CA LEU A 113 1.91 -2.22 3.17
C LEU A 113 2.99 -2.96 2.38
N THR A 114 3.88 -3.61 3.12
CA THR A 114 4.75 -4.68 2.63
C THR A 114 4.20 -6.00 3.14
N PHE A 115 4.02 -6.99 2.26
CA PHE A 115 3.56 -8.32 2.65
C PHE A 115 4.72 -9.29 2.71
N VAL A 116 4.94 -9.97 3.84
CA VAL A 116 6.08 -10.86 4.05
C VAL A 116 5.58 -12.28 4.22
N LEU A 117 6.17 -13.27 3.52
CA LEU A 117 5.87 -14.68 3.78
C LEU A 117 6.24 -15.05 5.23
N ASP A 118 5.52 -16.00 5.80
CA ASP A 118 5.74 -16.50 7.16
C ASP A 118 7.15 -17.08 7.38
N ASP A 119 7.70 -17.74 6.36
CA ASP A 119 9.09 -18.21 6.34
C ASP A 119 10.12 -17.11 6.07
N ARG A 120 9.66 -15.88 5.79
CA ARG A 120 10.46 -14.67 5.48
C ARG A 120 11.35 -14.81 4.25
N SER A 121 11.09 -15.78 3.38
CA SER A 121 11.84 -15.98 2.13
C SER A 121 11.55 -14.91 1.08
N MET A 122 10.36 -14.30 1.13
CA MET A 122 9.95 -13.25 0.20
C MET A 122 9.15 -12.14 0.88
N ALA A 123 9.28 -10.92 0.35
CA ALA A 123 8.46 -9.78 0.71
C ALA A 123 8.01 -9.00 -0.54
N PHE A 124 6.74 -8.59 -0.57
CA PHE A 124 6.16 -7.77 -1.62
C PHE A 124 6.10 -6.32 -1.14
N THR A 125 7.02 -5.48 -1.63
CA THR A 125 7.33 -4.17 -1.02
C THR A 125 6.49 -3.01 -1.56
N GLY A 126 5.61 -3.29 -2.51
CA GLY A 126 4.84 -2.24 -3.19
C GLY A 126 5.79 -1.21 -3.81
N ASP A 127 5.44 0.07 -3.64
CA ASP A 127 6.30 1.20 -4.02
C ASP A 127 7.08 1.78 -2.84
N ALA A 128 7.08 1.12 -1.68
CA ALA A 128 7.91 1.55 -0.56
C ALA A 128 9.40 1.36 -0.87
N LEU A 129 9.75 0.22 -1.47
CA LEU A 129 11.10 -0.09 -1.93
C LEU A 129 11.05 -0.72 -3.32
N LEU A 130 11.84 -0.16 -4.24
CA LEU A 130 12.01 -0.63 -5.61
C LEU A 130 13.41 -1.21 -5.82
N VAL A 131 13.65 -1.88 -6.93
CA VAL A 131 15.00 -2.31 -7.30
C VAL A 131 15.89 -1.08 -7.49
N ARG A 132 16.85 -0.91 -6.58
CA ARG A 132 17.78 0.24 -6.54
C ARG A 132 17.08 1.61 -6.50
N GLY A 133 15.89 1.67 -5.91
CA GLY A 133 15.12 2.91 -5.81
C GLY A 133 14.00 2.82 -4.78
N CYS A 134 13.14 3.82 -4.76
CA CYS A 134 11.92 3.84 -3.97
C CYS A 134 10.85 4.66 -4.71
N GLY A 135 9.58 4.47 -4.35
CA GLY A 135 8.49 5.27 -4.87
C GLY A 135 8.62 6.74 -4.46
N ARG A 136 8.07 7.62 -5.29
CA ARG A 136 8.02 9.06 -5.01
C ARG A 136 7.25 9.37 -3.72
N THR A 137 7.52 10.49 -3.06
CA THR A 137 6.89 10.85 -1.77
C THR A 137 6.30 12.25 -1.74
N ASP A 138 6.03 12.84 -2.89
CA ASP A 138 5.56 14.22 -3.08
C ASP A 138 4.07 14.30 -3.50
N PHE A 139 3.40 13.15 -3.61
CA PHE A 139 1.97 13.03 -3.90
C PHE A 139 1.29 12.09 -2.90
N GLN A 140 -0.05 12.00 -2.92
CA GLN A 140 -0.83 11.09 -2.05
C GLN A 140 -0.42 11.12 -0.57
N GLN A 141 -0.19 12.34 -0.05
CA GLN A 141 0.24 12.55 1.34
C GLN A 141 1.54 11.81 1.71
N GLY A 142 2.41 11.55 0.74
CA GLY A 142 3.71 10.93 0.94
C GLY A 142 4.66 11.77 1.81
N CYS A 143 5.66 11.09 2.38
CA CYS A 143 6.68 11.71 3.22
C CYS A 143 7.99 10.92 3.15
N ALA A 144 9.06 11.55 2.65
CA ALA A 144 10.38 10.93 2.51
C ALA A 144 10.96 10.45 3.84
N ALA A 145 10.81 11.24 4.91
CA ALA A 145 11.30 10.86 6.24
C ALA A 145 10.55 9.64 6.81
N THR A 146 9.23 9.56 6.58
CA THR A 146 8.43 8.39 6.94
C THR A 146 8.86 7.18 6.11
N LEU A 147 9.04 7.34 4.79
CA LEU A 147 9.46 6.26 3.91
C LEU A 147 10.80 5.67 4.32
N TYR A 148 11.79 6.53 4.55
CA TYR A 148 13.12 6.12 5.01
C TYR A 148 13.04 5.28 6.27
N ARG A 149 12.30 5.76 7.29
CA ARG A 149 12.10 5.02 8.54
C ARG A 149 11.40 3.68 8.29
N SER A 150 10.33 3.66 7.50
CA SER A 150 9.59 2.45 7.19
C SER A 150 10.43 1.39 6.51
N VAL A 151 11.24 1.77 5.51
CA VAL A 151 12.17 0.83 4.84
C VAL A 151 13.17 0.27 5.83
N HIS A 152 13.82 1.13 6.64
CA HIS A 152 14.85 0.71 7.59
C HIS A 152 14.32 -0.17 8.72
N GLU A 153 13.14 0.11 9.24
CA GLU A 153 12.58 -0.62 10.39
C GLU A 153 11.84 -1.90 10.00
N GLN A 154 11.21 -1.93 8.81
CA GLN A 154 10.27 -3.00 8.45
C GLN A 154 10.78 -3.91 7.34
N ILE A 155 11.61 -3.40 6.43
CA ILE A 155 12.11 -4.15 5.27
C ILE A 155 13.56 -4.56 5.51
N PHE A 156 14.45 -3.63 5.88
CA PHE A 156 15.88 -3.93 6.10
C PHE A 156 16.16 -4.76 7.36
N THR A 157 15.13 -5.05 8.16
CA THR A 157 15.18 -5.98 9.29
C THR A 157 14.84 -7.43 8.90
N LEU A 158 14.49 -7.69 7.63
CA LEU A 158 14.30 -9.02 7.09
C LEU A 158 15.64 -9.76 6.89
N PRO A 159 15.63 -11.10 6.76
CA PRO A 159 16.81 -11.87 6.40
C PRO A 159 17.49 -11.36 5.12
N GLU A 160 18.81 -11.47 5.03
CA GLU A 160 19.58 -10.97 3.90
C GLU A 160 19.20 -11.64 2.55
N ASP A 161 18.81 -12.91 2.63
CA ASP A 161 18.36 -13.75 1.52
C ASP A 161 16.88 -13.58 1.18
N CYS A 162 16.14 -12.74 1.91
CA CYS A 162 14.76 -12.41 1.61
C CYS A 162 14.67 -11.72 0.24
N LEU A 163 13.88 -12.31 -0.66
CA LEU A 163 13.60 -11.74 -1.99
C LEU A 163 12.54 -10.66 -1.88
N LEU A 164 12.86 -9.46 -2.37
CA LEU A 164 12.02 -8.29 -2.34
C LEU A 164 11.41 -8.07 -3.72
N TYR A 165 10.10 -8.19 -3.83
CA TYR A 165 9.31 -8.01 -5.05
C TYR A 165 8.58 -6.67 -5.03
N PRO A 166 9.03 -5.65 -5.78
CA PRO A 166 8.35 -4.36 -5.86
C PRO A 166 7.07 -4.42 -6.71
N ALA A 167 6.23 -3.38 -6.60
CA ALA A 167 5.08 -3.23 -7.51
C ALA A 167 5.49 -2.76 -8.91
N HIS A 168 6.63 -2.06 -9.03
CA HIS A 168 7.13 -1.53 -10.29
C HIS A 168 8.62 -1.77 -10.48
N ASP A 169 9.01 -1.95 -11.75
CA ASP A 169 10.40 -1.86 -12.21
C ASP A 169 10.40 -1.14 -13.56
N TYR A 170 11.37 -0.25 -13.76
CA TYR A 170 11.47 0.56 -14.98
C TYR A 170 12.77 0.31 -15.75
N ASN A 171 13.66 -0.53 -15.22
CA ASN A 171 15.00 -0.74 -15.76
C ASN A 171 15.19 -2.12 -16.40
N GLY A 172 14.20 -3.01 -16.32
CA GLY A 172 14.23 -4.33 -16.94
C GLY A 172 15.29 -5.29 -16.37
N GLY A 173 15.91 -4.91 -15.24
CA GLY A 173 17.08 -5.59 -14.66
C GLY A 173 16.76 -6.77 -13.74
N GLY A 174 15.47 -7.05 -13.52
CA GLY A 174 14.97 -8.10 -12.63
C GLY A 174 13.76 -7.61 -11.84
N SER A 175 12.76 -8.46 -11.62
CA SER A 175 11.56 -8.11 -10.85
C SER A 175 11.72 -8.34 -9.34
N TRP A 176 12.96 -8.48 -8.85
CA TRP A 176 13.27 -8.65 -7.43
C TRP A 176 14.71 -8.23 -7.06
N LEU A 177 14.95 -7.98 -5.77
CA LEU A 177 16.29 -7.82 -5.17
C LEU A 177 16.40 -8.61 -3.86
N SER A 178 17.61 -8.97 -3.42
CA SER A 178 17.87 -9.44 -2.05
C SER A 178 18.54 -8.31 -1.24
N LEU A 179 18.38 -8.34 0.08
CA LEU A 179 19.08 -7.39 0.97
C LEU A 179 20.59 -7.62 0.97
N GLY A 180 21.02 -8.89 0.81
CA GLY A 180 22.42 -9.27 0.64
C GLY A 180 23.03 -8.90 -0.72
N GLY A 181 22.21 -8.44 -1.69
CA GLY A 181 22.63 -8.19 -3.07
C GLY A 181 22.85 -9.48 -3.89
N PRO A 182 23.15 -9.38 -5.20
CA PRO A 182 23.93 -10.43 -5.87
C PRO A 182 25.33 -10.54 -5.27
#